data_AF-A0A2T9Z6J7-F1
#
_entry.id   AF-A0A2T9Z6J7-F1
#
_cell.length_a   1.000
_cell.length_b   1.000
_cell.length_c   1.000
_cell.angle_alpha   90.00
_cell.angle_beta   90.00
_cell.angle_gamma   90.00
#
_symmetry.space_group_name_H-M   'P 1'
#
loop_
_entity.id
_entity.type
_entity.pdbx_description
1 polymer ?
#
loop_
_entity_poly.entity_id
_entity_poly.type
_entity_poly.pdbx_seq_one_letter_code
_entity_poly.pdbx_strand_id
1 'polypeptide(L)'
;MRISSESKNLSDSSEDIPLLDIYNSLLKLDNINWNKEENFDNFFIEYKEKVGIVESILKLKKLNCLDLFYLLFPVNTLGDILRNTNSYFKISNSKQTNNYKKIKISELKAFLGINIAVRIKKYSSIKDYWSLMIEIKDFYLVAKCHFKDFKGF
;
A
#
# COMPACT_ATOMS: atom_id res chain seq x y z
N MET A 1 7.93 33.69 -28.71
CA MET A 1 8.42 32.34 -29.05
C MET A 1 7.80 31.37 -28.05
N ARG A 2 6.72 30.68 -28.45
CA ARG A 2 5.96 29.74 -27.60
C ARG A 2 6.62 28.38 -27.70
N ILE A 3 7.01 27.79 -26.57
CA ILE A 3 7.47 26.40 -26.51
C ILE A 3 6.25 25.56 -26.15
N SER A 4 5.81 24.75 -27.11
CA SER A 4 4.73 23.79 -27.00
C SER A 4 5.14 22.63 -26.10
N SER A 5 4.29 22.33 -25.12
CA SER A 5 4.33 21.13 -24.29
C SER A 5 3.83 19.92 -25.08
N GLU A 6 4.74 19.08 -25.58
CA GLU A 6 4.39 17.73 -26.02
C GLU A 6 4.45 16.78 -24.83
N SER A 7 3.29 16.58 -24.20
CA SER A 7 3.05 15.44 -23.32
C SER A 7 3.04 14.16 -24.17
N LYS A 8 4.09 13.35 -24.07
CA LYS A 8 4.07 11.97 -24.55
C LYS A 8 3.04 11.19 -23.73
N ASN A 9 1.86 10.99 -24.30
CA ASN A 9 0.90 9.98 -23.88
C ASN A 9 1.60 8.62 -23.98
N LEU A 10 2.00 8.04 -22.85
CA LEU A 10 2.15 6.59 -22.77
C LEU A 10 0.72 6.03 -22.81
N SER A 11 0.29 5.63 -24.00
CA SER A 11 -0.88 4.77 -24.14
C SER A 11 -0.57 3.43 -23.48
N ASP A 12 -1.38 3.04 -22.49
CA ASP A 12 -1.57 1.66 -22.09
C ASP A 12 -1.93 0.85 -23.34
N SER A 13 -0.93 0.23 -23.97
CA SER A 13 -1.13 -0.78 -24.99
C SER A 13 -1.23 -2.14 -24.29
N SER A 14 -2.23 -2.33 -23.44
CA SER A 14 -2.83 -3.65 -23.32
C SER A 14 -3.56 -3.88 -24.63
N GLU A 15 -2.89 -4.57 -25.55
CA GLU A 15 -3.32 -4.86 -26.91
C GLU A 15 -4.81 -5.26 -26.91
N ASP A 16 -5.66 -4.41 -27.49
CA ASP A 16 -7.00 -4.76 -27.92
C ASP A 16 -6.85 -5.78 -29.05
N ILE A 17 -6.63 -7.05 -28.71
CA ILE A 17 -6.63 -8.13 -29.69
C ILE A 17 -8.05 -8.15 -30.29
N PRO A 18 -8.21 -7.88 -31.59
CA PRO A 18 -9.52 -7.89 -32.22
C PRO A 18 -10.19 -9.24 -31.94
N LEU A 19 -11.47 -9.21 -31.53
CA LEU A 19 -12.28 -10.42 -31.30
C LEU A 19 -12.23 -11.39 -32.49
N LEU A 20 -12.00 -10.87 -33.70
CA LEU A 20 -11.83 -11.64 -34.91
C LEU A 20 -10.53 -12.48 -34.92
N ASP A 21 -9.44 -11.97 -34.36
CA ASP A 21 -8.16 -12.70 -34.27
C ASP A 21 -8.21 -13.78 -33.20
N ILE A 22 -8.96 -13.54 -32.11
CA ILE A 22 -9.31 -14.57 -31.12
C ILE A 22 -10.15 -15.66 -31.79
N TYR A 23 -11.21 -15.27 -32.51
CA TYR A 23 -12.10 -16.20 -33.22
C TYR A 23 -11.35 -17.06 -34.25
N ASN A 24 -10.48 -16.45 -35.06
CA ASN A 24 -9.64 -17.15 -36.02
C ASN A 24 -8.61 -18.07 -35.35
N SER A 25 -8.13 -17.72 -34.15
CA SER A 25 -7.24 -18.57 -33.36
C SER A 25 -7.98 -19.75 -32.75
N LEU A 26 -9.24 -19.57 -32.34
CA LEU A 26 -10.10 -20.63 -31.82
C LEU A 26 -10.55 -21.62 -32.91
N LEU A 27 -10.83 -21.14 -34.13
CA LEU A 27 -11.12 -22.01 -35.28
C LEU A 27 -9.93 -22.91 -35.67
N LYS A 28 -8.70 -22.48 -35.38
CA LYS A 28 -7.51 -23.34 -35.56
C LYS A 28 -7.42 -24.47 -34.52
N LEU A 29 -8.20 -24.39 -33.43
CA LEU A 29 -8.29 -25.42 -32.39
C LEU A 29 -9.38 -26.46 -32.69
N ASP A 30 -10.09 -26.37 -33.81
CA ASP A 30 -11.16 -27.31 -34.20
C ASP A 30 -10.65 -28.75 -34.45
N ASN A 31 -9.32 -28.98 -34.40
CA ASN A 31 -8.69 -30.30 -34.43
C ASN A 31 -8.32 -30.85 -33.04
N ILE A 32 -8.71 -30.21 -31.94
CA ILE A 32 -8.51 -30.75 -30.59
C ILE A 32 -9.59 -31.80 -30.32
N ASN A 33 -9.21 -33.06 -30.51
CA ASN A 33 -10.02 -34.20 -30.11
C ASN A 33 -9.78 -34.45 -28.62
N TRP A 34 -10.77 -34.18 -27.76
CA TRP A 34 -10.67 -34.38 -26.31
C TRP A 34 -10.63 -35.88 -25.98
N ASN A 35 -9.49 -36.52 -26.19
CA ASN A 35 -9.27 -37.92 -25.87
C ASN A 35 -8.74 -38.04 -24.44
N LYS A 36 -9.29 -38.97 -23.66
CA LYS A 36 -8.85 -39.25 -22.27
C LYS A 36 -7.40 -39.75 -22.16
N GLU A 37 -6.75 -40.05 -23.28
CA GLU A 37 -5.45 -40.71 -23.36
C GLU A 37 -4.34 -39.82 -23.93
N GLU A 38 -4.54 -38.49 -23.99
CA GLU A 38 -3.42 -37.60 -24.29
C GLU A 38 -2.49 -37.55 -23.08
N ASN A 39 -1.30 -38.15 -23.22
CA ASN A 39 -0.20 -37.98 -22.30
C ASN A 39 0.11 -36.47 -22.19
N PHE A 40 -0.41 -35.83 -21.14
CA PHE A 40 -0.10 -34.45 -20.74
C PHE A 40 1.37 -34.26 -20.29
N ASP A 41 2.24 -35.24 -20.53
CA ASP A 41 3.62 -35.27 -20.05
C ASP A 41 4.52 -34.18 -20.65
N ASN A 42 4.07 -33.47 -21.70
CA ASN A 42 4.89 -32.48 -22.40
C ASN A 42 4.34 -31.05 -22.45
N PHE A 43 3.25 -30.73 -21.72
CA PHE A 43 2.68 -29.37 -21.70
C PHE A 43 2.84 -28.63 -20.36
N PHE A 44 3.82 -29.02 -19.53
CA PHE A 44 4.28 -28.16 -18.46
C PHE A 44 5.21 -27.08 -19.05
N ILE A 45 4.62 -26.00 -19.54
CA ILE A 45 5.36 -24.75 -19.69
C ILE A 45 5.70 -24.30 -18.27
N GLU A 46 6.94 -24.54 -17.85
CA GLU A 46 7.45 -24.10 -16.56
C GLU A 46 7.29 -22.58 -16.47
N TYR A 47 6.38 -22.12 -15.61
CA TYR A 47 6.11 -20.70 -15.42
C TYR A 47 7.38 -19.98 -14.96
N LYS A 48 7.95 -19.13 -15.82
CA LYS A 48 9.18 -18.38 -15.55
C LYS A 48 8.88 -16.88 -15.56
N GLU A 49 8.39 -16.39 -14.44
CA GLU A 49 8.30 -14.95 -14.19
C GLU A 49 9.52 -14.48 -13.37
N LYS A 50 9.91 -13.22 -13.59
CA LYS A 50 10.88 -12.55 -12.71
C LYS A 50 10.24 -12.32 -11.35
N VAL A 51 10.64 -13.10 -10.37
CA VAL A 51 10.24 -12.93 -8.97
C VAL A 51 11.28 -12.09 -8.21
N GLY A 52 10.81 -11.31 -7.23
CA GLY A 52 11.67 -10.56 -6.31
C GLY A 52 11.59 -9.04 -6.45
N ILE A 53 12.60 -8.37 -5.90
CA ILE A 53 12.66 -6.90 -5.84
C ILE A 53 12.99 -6.36 -7.24
N VAL A 54 12.25 -5.33 -7.66
CA VAL A 54 12.47 -4.67 -8.96
C VAL A 54 13.88 -4.10 -9.04
N GLU A 55 14.53 -4.28 -10.19
CA GLU A 55 15.91 -3.88 -10.46
C GLU A 55 16.19 -2.39 -10.21
N SER A 56 15.19 -1.53 -10.43
CA SER A 56 15.26 -0.10 -10.13
C SER A 56 15.47 0.20 -8.64
N ILE A 57 14.93 -0.64 -7.76
CA ILE A 57 15.09 -0.53 -6.30
C ILE A 57 16.47 -1.06 -5.88
N LEU A 58 16.94 -2.15 -6.50
CA LEU A 58 18.26 -2.74 -6.21
C LEU A 58 19.42 -1.82 -6.59
N LYS A 59 19.24 -0.97 -7.61
CA LYS A 59 20.24 0.01 -8.07
C LYS A 59 20.40 1.20 -7.12
N LEU A 60 19.53 1.36 -6.12
CA LEU A 60 19.64 2.42 -5.13
C LEU A 60 20.78 2.13 -4.15
N LYS A 61 21.89 2.87 -4.26
CA LYS A 61 23.12 2.70 -3.46
C LYS A 61 22.91 2.76 -1.93
N LYS A 62 21.86 3.41 -1.46
CA LYS A 62 21.51 3.54 -0.05
C LYS A 62 19.99 3.54 0.08
N LEU A 63 19.43 2.39 0.44
CA LEU A 63 18.03 2.24 0.78
C LEU A 63 17.95 1.98 2.28
N ASN A 64 17.26 2.84 3.03
CA ASN A 64 16.98 2.62 4.44
C ASN A 64 15.55 2.09 4.63
N CYS A 65 15.22 1.65 5.85
CA CYS A 65 13.88 1.12 6.14
C CYS A 65 12.74 2.13 5.91
N LEU A 66 13.03 3.42 6.05
CA LEU A 66 12.06 4.49 5.82
C LEU A 66 11.79 4.69 4.32
N ASP A 67 12.80 4.54 3.47
CA ASP A 67 12.64 4.59 2.01
C ASP A 67 11.75 3.44 1.52
N LEU A 68 11.97 2.23 2.04
CA LEU A 68 11.10 1.07 1.79
C LEU A 68 9.67 1.31 2.27
N PHE A 69 9.50 1.93 3.44
CA PHE A 69 8.18 2.27 3.96
C PHE A 69 7.45 3.24 3.02
N TYR A 70 8.13 4.23 2.44
CA TYR A 70 7.51 5.17 1.50
C TYR A 70 7.19 4.58 0.12
N LEU A 71 7.80 3.45 -0.27
CA LEU A 71 7.35 2.69 -1.44
C LEU A 71 5.97 2.08 -1.21
N LEU A 72 5.69 1.64 0.02
CA LEU A 72 4.40 1.05 0.42
C LEU A 72 3.36 2.12 0.75
N PHE A 73 3.80 3.23 1.36
CA PHE A 73 2.97 4.37 1.73
C PHE A 73 3.51 5.65 1.08
N PRO A 74 3.22 5.89 -0.21
CA PRO A 74 3.64 7.08 -0.91
C PRO A 74 3.17 8.36 -0.21
N VAL A 75 3.94 9.45 -0.38
CA VAL A 75 3.62 10.76 0.24
C VAL A 75 2.22 11.24 -0.13
N ASN A 76 1.80 11.02 -1.37
CA ASN A 76 0.47 11.37 -1.85
C ASN A 76 -0.62 10.61 -1.08
N THR A 77 -0.45 9.30 -0.92
CA THR A 77 -1.35 8.44 -0.14
C THR A 77 -1.45 8.91 1.32
N LEU A 78 -0.32 9.23 1.95
CA LEU A 78 -0.31 9.79 3.30
C LEU A 78 -1.03 11.15 3.38
N GLY A 79 -0.88 11.98 2.34
CA GLY A 79 -1.58 13.26 2.20
C GLY A 79 -3.09 13.09 2.05
N ASP A 80 -3.53 12.12 1.25
CA ASP A 80 -4.94 11.79 1.05
C ASP A 80 -5.59 11.26 2.33
N ILE A 81 -4.91 10.35 3.03
CA ILE A 81 -5.34 9.87 4.36
C ILE A 81 -5.49 11.06 5.30
N LEU A 82 -4.47 11.90 5.43
CA LEU A 82 -4.49 13.07 6.31
C LEU A 82 -5.63 14.03 5.99
N ARG A 83 -5.88 14.28 4.70
CA ARG A 83 -6.97 15.15 4.24
C ARG A 83 -8.31 14.57 4.64
N ASN A 84 -8.54 13.29 4.35
CA ASN A 84 -9.81 12.62 4.63
C ASN A 84 -10.07 12.51 6.13
N THR A 85 -9.06 12.14 6.93
CA THR A 85 -9.18 12.08 8.40
C THR A 85 -9.55 13.44 8.99
N ASN A 86 -8.87 14.51 8.57
CA ASN A 86 -9.19 15.86 9.06
C ASN A 86 -10.59 16.33 8.64
N SER A 87 -11.01 16.04 7.40
CA SER A 87 -12.36 16.34 6.93
C SER A 87 -13.42 15.60 7.75
N TYR A 88 -13.20 14.31 8.01
CA TYR A 88 -14.09 13.51 8.85
C TYR A 88 -14.16 14.04 10.28
N PHE A 89 -13.02 14.40 10.87
CA PHE A 89 -12.94 14.94 12.23
C PHE A 89 -13.67 16.29 12.35
N LYS A 90 -13.61 17.12 11.31
CA LYS A 90 -14.35 18.39 11.23
C LYS A 90 -15.87 18.16 11.19
N ILE A 91 -16.33 17.17 10.44
CA ILE A 91 -17.76 16.85 10.30
C ILE A 91 -18.31 16.26 11.61
N SER A 92 -17.61 15.28 12.18
CA SER A 92 -18.02 14.60 13.41
C SER A 92 -18.05 15.51 14.64
N ASN A 93 -17.12 16.48 14.73
CA ASN A 93 -17.06 17.44 15.84
C ASN A 93 -17.79 18.75 15.57
N SER A 94 -18.56 18.87 14.49
CA SER A 94 -19.33 20.08 14.15
C SER A 94 -20.29 20.55 15.24
N LYS A 95 -20.66 19.66 16.19
CA LYS A 95 -21.53 19.96 17.34
C LYS A 95 -20.77 20.33 18.63
N GLN A 96 -19.46 20.15 18.70
CA GLN A 96 -18.64 20.47 19.88
C GLN A 96 -17.79 21.72 19.58
N THR A 97 -18.16 22.84 20.20
CA THR A 97 -17.65 24.17 19.87
C THR A 97 -16.19 24.42 20.24
N ASN A 98 -15.52 23.59 21.04
CA ASN A 98 -14.33 24.05 21.76
C ASN A 98 -13.02 23.27 21.65
N ASN A 99 -12.84 22.24 20.82
CA ASN A 99 -11.52 21.57 20.74
C ASN A 99 -11.19 20.90 19.40
N TYR A 100 -11.55 21.51 18.26
CA TYR A 100 -11.09 21.00 16.97
C TYR A 100 -9.60 21.32 16.76
N LYS A 101 -8.74 20.30 16.88
CA LYS A 101 -7.33 20.36 16.50
C LYS A 101 -7.11 19.54 15.24
N LYS A 102 -6.68 20.20 14.16
CA LYS A 102 -6.31 19.54 12.90
C LYS A 102 -5.07 18.66 13.13
N ILE A 103 -5.17 17.40 12.68
CA ILE A 103 -4.06 16.44 12.70
C ILE A 103 -2.99 16.90 11.70
N LYS A 104 -1.73 16.82 12.12
CA LYS A 104 -0.55 17.10 11.31
C LYS A 104 0.01 15.82 10.67
N ILE A 105 0.72 15.97 9.56
CA ILE A 105 1.38 14.83 8.90
C ILE A 105 2.37 14.09 9.83
N SER A 106 3.03 14.83 10.74
CA SER A 106 3.93 14.24 11.74
C SER A 106 3.19 13.35 12.74
N GLU A 107 1.97 13.74 13.13
CA GLU A 107 1.13 12.97 14.04
C GLU A 107 0.62 11.69 13.35
N LEU A 108 0.22 11.78 12.07
CA LEU A 108 -0.12 10.59 11.27
C LEU A 108 1.06 9.63 11.11
N LYS A 109 2.27 10.14 10.84
CA LYS A 109 3.49 9.29 10.76
C LYS A 109 3.81 8.64 12.11
N ALA A 110 3.67 9.38 13.20
CA ALA A 110 3.85 8.82 14.55
C ALA A 110 2.82 7.73 14.85
N PHE A 111 1.55 7.95 14.49
CA PHE A 111 0.48 6.95 14.62
C PHE A 111 0.83 5.65 13.88
N LEU A 112 1.27 5.74 12.61
CA LEU A 112 1.68 4.57 11.84
C LEU A 112 2.91 3.88 12.46
N GLY A 113 3.90 4.64 12.89
CA GLY A 113 5.09 4.11 13.56
C GLY A 113 4.77 3.35 14.86
N ILE A 114 3.82 3.86 15.66
CA ILE A 114 3.36 3.19 16.88
C ILE A 114 2.66 1.87 16.54
N ASN A 115 1.77 1.85 15.54
CA ASN A 115 1.08 0.63 15.13
C ASN A 115 2.07 -0.47 14.69
N ILE A 116 3.13 -0.09 13.95
CA ILE A 116 4.20 -1.02 13.56
C ILE A 116 4.95 -1.52 14.80
N ALA A 117 5.36 -0.61 15.70
CA ALA A 117 6.12 -0.96 16.89
C ALA A 117 5.34 -1.90 17.84
N VAL A 118 4.04 -1.64 18.04
CA VAL A 118 3.13 -2.49 18.81
C VAL A 118 3.10 -3.91 18.26
N ARG A 119 3.06 -4.03 16.92
CA ARG A 119 3.04 -5.34 16.27
C ARG A 119 4.36 -6.09 16.35
N ILE A 120 5.49 -5.39 16.23
CA ILE A 120 6.82 -5.96 16.42
C ILE A 120 6.98 -6.49 17.85
N LYS A 121 6.50 -5.75 18.84
CA LYS A 121 6.58 -6.13 20.27
C LYS A 121 5.52 -7.14 20.69
N LYS A 122 4.65 -7.58 19.77
CA LYS A 122 3.59 -8.59 19.99
C LYS A 122 2.65 -8.26 21.16
N TYR A 123 2.38 -6.98 21.43
CA TYR A 123 1.37 -6.61 22.41
C TYR A 123 -0.03 -7.05 21.93
N SER A 124 -0.85 -7.55 22.85
CA SER A 124 -2.20 -8.05 22.58
C SER A 124 -3.16 -6.93 22.16
N SER A 125 -2.96 -5.73 22.70
CA SER A 125 -3.73 -4.54 22.38
C SER A 125 -2.83 -3.30 22.33
N ILE A 126 -3.18 -2.35 21.45
CA ILE A 126 -2.54 -1.02 21.42
C ILE A 126 -2.77 -0.24 22.72
N LYS A 127 -3.76 -0.62 23.53
CA LYS A 127 -4.01 -0.01 24.85
C LYS A 127 -2.98 -0.43 25.89
N ASP A 128 -2.48 -1.67 25.79
CA ASP A 128 -1.51 -2.26 26.74
C ASP A 128 -0.21 -1.46 26.77
N TYR A 129 0.04 -0.77 25.68
CA TYR A 129 1.19 0.08 25.48
C TYR A 129 1.17 1.37 26.35
N TRP A 130 -0.01 1.90 26.69
CA TRP A 130 -0.16 2.95 27.72
C TRP A 130 -0.57 2.38 29.09
N SER A 131 -0.38 1.08 29.31
CA SER A 131 -0.68 0.48 30.60
C SER A 131 0.08 1.17 31.73
N LEU A 132 -0.57 1.26 32.89
CA LEU A 132 0.06 1.73 34.12
C LEU A 132 0.94 0.63 34.74
N MET A 133 0.79 -0.62 34.31
CA MET A 133 1.64 -1.73 34.74
C MET A 133 3.05 -1.57 34.15
N ILE A 134 4.02 -1.33 35.02
CA ILE A 134 5.43 -1.08 34.67
C ILE A 134 6.01 -2.21 33.80
N GLU A 135 5.58 -3.45 34.03
CA GLU A 135 6.02 -4.65 33.30
C GLU A 135 5.62 -4.62 31.81
N ILE A 136 4.53 -3.95 31.48
CA ILE A 136 3.95 -3.92 30.13
C ILE A 136 4.19 -2.56 29.45
N LYS A 137 4.43 -1.53 30.27
CA LYS A 137 4.60 -0.14 29.84
C LYS A 137 5.88 0.06 29.03
N ASP A 138 5.72 0.56 27.81
CA ASP A 138 6.85 0.93 26.96
C ASP A 138 7.18 2.42 27.10
N PHE A 139 8.18 2.71 27.95
CA PHE A 139 8.62 4.07 28.26
C PHE A 139 9.08 4.86 27.03
N TYR A 140 9.71 4.21 26.04
CA TYR A 140 10.25 4.89 24.86
C TYR A 140 9.13 5.46 24.01
N LEU A 141 8.15 4.60 23.70
CA LEU A 141 7.05 5.03 22.88
C LEU A 141 6.17 6.01 23.69
N VAL A 142 5.91 5.80 25.01
CA VAL A 142 4.95 6.64 25.80
C VAL A 142 5.37 8.10 25.82
N ALA A 143 6.68 8.36 25.71
CA ALA A 143 7.24 9.69 25.57
C ALA A 143 6.96 10.35 24.20
N LYS A 144 6.56 9.59 23.18
CA LYS A 144 6.35 10.05 21.80
C LYS A 144 4.89 10.33 21.46
N CYS A 145 3.93 9.73 22.16
CA CYS A 145 2.50 9.97 21.97
C CYS A 145 1.72 9.67 23.25
N HIS A 146 0.92 10.63 23.72
CA HIS A 146 0.02 10.40 24.85
C HIS A 146 -1.25 9.69 24.40
N PHE A 147 -1.80 8.84 25.27
CA PHE A 147 -3.04 8.09 25.00
C PHE A 147 -4.22 8.98 24.60
N LYS A 148 -4.30 10.20 25.14
CA LYS A 148 -5.36 11.16 24.82
C LYS A 148 -5.29 11.64 23.36
N ASP A 149 -4.08 11.78 22.81
CA ASP A 149 -3.86 12.18 21.42
C ASP A 149 -4.14 11.02 20.46
N PHE A 150 -3.90 9.77 20.92
CA PHE A 150 -4.20 8.57 20.14
C PHE A 150 -5.70 8.28 20.02
N LYS A 151 -6.50 8.57 21.06
CA LYS A 151 -7.97 8.42 21.02
C LYS A 151 -8.66 9.27 19.95
N GLY A 152 -7.98 10.27 19.40
CA GLY A 152 -8.48 11.11 18.31
C GLY A 152 -8.24 10.53 16.91
N PHE A 153 -7.61 9.35 16.78
CA PHE A 153 -7.48 8.61 15.52
C PHE A 153 -8.55 7.53 15.37
#